data_AF-A0A1G4VEW1-F1
#
_entry.id   AF-A0A1G4VEW1-F1
#
_cell.length_a   1.000
_cell.length_b   1.000
_cell.length_c   1.000
_cell.angle_alpha   90.00
_cell.angle_beta   90.00
_cell.angle_gamma   90.00
#
_symmetry.space_group_name_H-M   'P 1'
#
loop_
_entity.id
_entity.type
_entity.pdbx_description
1 polymer ?
#
loop_
_entity_poly.entity_id
_entity_poly.type
_entity_poly.pdbx_seq_one_letter_code
_entity_poly.pdbx_strand_id
1 'polypeptide(L)' 'MTNKHILIAFVLGCIITIVGALFKIMHWPGASLLLILGMLSEASAGVMLIVKIYKNQNPNGFLNK' A
#
# COMPACT_ATOMS: atom_id res chain seq x y z
N MET A 1 10.26 -10.40 -7.32
CA MET A 1 9.49 -10.39 -6.05
C MET A 1 8.32 -11.35 -6.16
N THR A 2 8.27 -12.41 -5.36
CA THR A 2 7.10 -13.32 -5.32
C THR A 2 5.87 -12.60 -4.77
N ASN A 3 4.66 -12.92 -5.26
CA ASN A 3 3.38 -12.23 -4.99
C ASN A 3 3.13 -11.97 -3.50
N LYS A 4 3.63 -12.87 -2.64
CA LYS A 4 3.51 -12.81 -1.19
C LYS A 4 4.13 -11.54 -0.58
N HIS A 5 5.25 -11.06 -1.10
CA HIS A 5 5.93 -9.87 -0.55
C HIS A 5 5.11 -8.58 -0.71
N ILE A 6 4.39 -8.46 -1.83
CA ILE A 6 3.52 -7.30 -2.10
C ILE A 6 2.32 -7.31 -1.14
N LEU A 7 1.75 -8.50 -0.90
CA LEU A 7 0.70 -8.68 0.10
C LEU A 7 1.18 -8.36 1.52
N ILE A 8 2.38 -8.80 1.90
CA ILE A 8 2.96 -8.47 3.21
C ILE A 8 3.15 -6.96 3.39
N ALA A 9 3.69 -6.28 2.36
CA ALA A 9 3.85 -4.83 2.39
C ALA A 9 2.51 -4.09 2.49
N PHE A 10 1.47 -4.58 1.80
CA PHE A 10 0.12 -4.04 1.88
C PHE A 10 -0.48 -4.19 3.28
N VAL A 11 -0.41 -5.38 3.88
CA VAL A 11 -0.91 -5.63 5.24
C VAL A 11 -0.15 -4.81 6.28
N LEU A 12 1.17 -4.66 6.14
CA LEU A 12 1.96 -3.77 7.00
C LEU A 12 1.52 -2.32 6.87
N GLY A 13 1.23 -1.85 5.66
CA GLY A 13 0.63 -0.54 5.40
C GLY A 13 -0.70 -0.35 6.14
N CYS A 14 -1.62 -1.32 6.04
CA CYS A 14 -2.90 -1.29 6.76
C CYS A 14 -2.71 -1.14 8.27
N ILE A 15 -1.77 -1.89 8.87
CA ILE A 15 -1.50 -1.82 10.31
C ILE A 15 -1.03 -0.42 10.70
N ILE A 16 -0.09 0.15 9.92
CA ILE A 16 0.42 1.51 10.17
C ILE A 16 -0.68 2.56 10.04
N THR A 17 -1.58 2.42 9.06
CA THR A 17 -2.73 3.32 8.88
C THR A 17 -3.72 3.21 10.02
N ILE A 18 -4.02 2.00 10.51
CA ILE A 18 -4.90 1.77 11.67
C ILE A 18 -4.29 2.41 12.93
N VAL A 19 -2.99 2.24 13.14
CA VAL A 19 -2.28 2.87 14.27
C VAL A 19 -2.29 4.40 14.12
N GLY A 20 -2.03 4.93 12.93
CA GLY A 20 -2.14 6.36 12.67
C GLY A 20 -3.55 6.92 12.91
N ALA A 21 -4.59 6.18 12.52
CA ALA A 21 -5.98 6.54 12.76
C ALA A 21 -6.29 6.59 14.25
N LEU A 22 -5.81 5.60 15.02
CA LEU A 22 -5.94 5.59 16.47
C LEU A 22 -5.27 6.81 17.10
N PHE A 23 -4.04 7.15 16.68
CA PHE A 23 -3.33 8.33 17.17
C PHE A 23 -4.06 9.64 16.82
N LYS A 24 -4.77 9.66 15.69
CA LYS A 24 -5.58 10.82 15.28
C LYS A 24 -6.82 10.98 16.13
N ILE A 25 -7.46 9.88 16.51
CA ILE A 25 -8.55 9.88 17.50
C ILE A 25 -8.03 10.39 18.85
N MET A 26 -6.82 9.98 19.26
CA MET A 26 -6.16 10.44 20.49
C MET A 26 -5.65 11.90 20.44
N HIS A 27 -5.85 12.63 19.33
CA HIS A 27 -5.42 14.03 19.13
C HIS A 27 -3.90 14.26 19.30
N TRP A 28 -3.09 13.22 19.13
CA TRP A 28 -1.65 13.34 19.26
C TRP A 28 -1.04 14.23 18.16
N PRO A 29 -0.08 15.11 18.50
CA PRO A 29 0.60 15.93 17.52
C PRO A 29 1.35 15.02 16.53
N GLY A 30 1.19 15.26 15.23
CA GLY A 30 1.79 14.44 14.17
C GLY A 30 0.97 13.22 13.74
N ALA A 31 -0.18 12.93 14.35
CA ALA A 31 -1.02 11.81 13.95
C ALA A 31 -1.50 11.87 12.48
N SER A 32 -1.78 13.08 11.98
CA SER A 32 -2.13 13.28 10.57
C SER A 32 -1.00 12.89 9.63
N LEU A 33 0.26 13.17 9.98
CA LEU A 33 1.42 12.78 9.18
C LEU A 33 1.56 11.27 9.14
N LEU A 34 1.43 10.60 10.29
CA LEU A 34 1.51 9.13 10.37
C LEU A 34 0.43 8.45 9.52
N LEU A 35 -0.80 9.00 9.55
CA LEU A 35 -1.92 8.54 8.72
C LEU A 35 -1.66 8.71 7.22
N ILE A 36 -1.14 9.88 6.82
CA ILE A 36 -0.84 10.16 5.41
C ILE A 36 0.23 9.19 4.90
N LEU A 37 1.28 8.94 5.70
CA LEU A 37 2.34 8.00 5.33
C LEU A 37 1.83 6.56 5.21
N GLY A 38 0.98 6.11 6.13
CA GLY A 38 0.33 4.80 6.07
C GLY A 38 -0.51 4.64 4.79
N MET A 39 -1.39 5.61 4.52
CA MET A 39 -2.23 5.61 3.33
C MET A 39 -1.42 5.67 2.03
N LEU A 40 -0.31 6.43 2.00
CA LEU A 40 0.57 6.50 0.83
C LEU A 40 1.24 5.15 0.56
N SER A 41 1.69 4.48 1.64
CA SER A 41 2.28 3.15 1.56
C SER A 41 1.26 2.13 1.03
N GLU A 42 0.03 2.12 1.55
CA GLU A 42 -1.05 1.25 1.04
C GLU A 42 -1.36 1.52 -0.43
N ALA A 43 -1.49 2.80 -0.82
CA ALA A 43 -1.76 3.17 -2.20
C ALA A 43 -0.66 2.69 -3.16
N SER A 44 0.61 2.90 -2.80
CA SER A 44 1.74 2.44 -3.61
C SER A 44 1.80 0.91 -3.75
N ALA A 45 1.56 0.17 -2.67
CA ALA A 45 1.52 -1.29 -2.67
C ALA A 45 0.33 -1.82 -3.50
N GLY A 46 -0.84 -1.18 -3.40
CA GLY A 46 -2.03 -1.49 -4.19
C GLY A 46 -1.79 -1.28 -5.69
N VAL A 47 -1.20 -0.13 -6.08
CA VAL A 47 -0.85 0.15 -7.49
C VAL A 47 0.13 -0.90 -8.02
N MET A 48 1.16 -1.25 -7.25
CA MET A 48 2.13 -2.28 -7.66
C MET A 48 1.50 -3.66 -7.83
N LEU A 49 0.52 -4.01 -6.98
CA LEU A 49 -0.25 -5.24 -7.08
C LEU A 49 -1.10 -5.25 -8.37
N ILE A 50 -1.81 -4.15 -8.65
CA ILE A 50 -2.63 -3.99 -9.87
C ILE A 50 -1.77 -4.12 -11.12
N VAL A 51 -0.63 -3.41 -11.19
CA VAL A 51 0.31 -3.51 -12.32
C VAL A 51 0.78 -4.95 -12.50
N LYS A 52 1.08 -5.65 -11.41
CA LYS A 52 1.52 -7.05 -11.48
C LYS A 52 0.41 -7.99 -11.95
N ILE A 53 -0.83 -7.81 -11.48
CA ILE A 53 -1.98 -8.57 -11.98
C ILE A 53 -2.15 -8.35 -13.48
N TYR A 54 -2.09 -7.09 -13.93
CA TYR A 54 -2.25 -6.75 -15.34
C TYR A 54 -1.13 -7.37 -16.21
N LYS A 55 0.13 -7.28 -15.77
CA LYS A 55 1.26 -7.93 -16.45
C LYS A 55 1.16 -9.45 -16.46
N ASN A 56 0.63 -10.06 -15.40
CA ASN A 56 0.43 -11.51 -15.32
C ASN A 56 -0.73 -11.98 -16.21
N GLN A 57 -1.76 -11.16 -16.39
CA GLN A 57 -2.89 -11.45 -17.27
C GLN A 57 -2.55 -11.23 -18.75
N ASN A 58 -1.73 -10.22 -19.07
CA ASN A 58 -1.37 -9.90 -20.45
C ASN A 58 0.16 -9.75 -20.63
N PRO A 59 0.90 -10.88 -20.74
CA PRO A 59 2.35 -10.85 -20.88
C PRO A 59 2.85 -10.23 -22.20
N ASN A 60 1.99 -10.03 -23.20
CA ASN A 60 2.34 -9.36 -24.46
C ASN A 60 1.59 -8.02 -24.64
N GLY A 61 1.07 -7.45 -23.54
CA GLY A 61 0.36 -6.18 -23.55
C GLY A 61 1.27 -4.98 -23.79
N PHE A 62 0.69 -3.84 -24.17
CA PHE A 62 1.41 -2.60 -24.48
C PHE A 62 2.37 -2.13 -23.35
N LEU A 63 2.06 -2.49 -22.09
CA LEU A 63 2.89 -2.20 -20.91
C LEU A 63 4.07 -3.17 -20.69
N ASN A 64 4.27 -4.14 -21.59
CA ASN A 64 5.37 -5.12 -21.54
C ASN A 64 6.30 -5.03 -22.76
N LYS A 65 6.24 -3.94 -23.53
CA LYS A 65 7.13 -3.67 -24.67
C LYS A 65 8.40 -2.93 -24.24
#